data_AF-A0A2W4RAN0-F1
#
_entry.id   AF-A0A2W4RAN0-F1
#
_cell.length_a   1.000
_cell.length_b   1.000
_cell.length_c   1.000
_cell.angle_alpha   90.00
_cell.angle_beta   90.00
_cell.angle_gamma   90.00
#
_symmetry.space_group_name_H-M   'P 1'
#
loop_
_entity.id
_entity.type
_entity.pdbx_description
1 polymer ?
#
loop_
_entity_poly.entity_id
_entity_poly.type
_entity_poly.pdbx_seq_one_letter_code
_entity_poly.pdbx_strand_id
1 'polypeptide(L)' 'GAQLCGKCNTAAVVMMDGCMTCLNCGDSKCG' A
#
# COMPACT_ATOMS: atom_id res chain seq x y z
N GLY A 1 2.25 11.16 -1.06
CA GLY A 1 3.13 10.54 -0.05
C GLY A 1 2.65 9.12 0.19
N ALA A 2 3.55 8.17 0.43
CA ALA A 2 3.16 6.79 0.71
C ALA A 2 2.68 6.64 2.16
N GLN A 3 1.66 5.81 2.37
CA GLN A 3 1.09 5.52 3.69
C GLN A 3 1.74 4.28 4.30
N LEU A 4 1.69 4.17 5.64
CA LEU A 4 2.24 3.04 6.37
C LEU A 4 1.42 1.77 6.09
N CYS A 5 2.08 0.73 5.60
CA CYS A 5 1.48 -0.58 5.38
C CYS A 5 1.33 -1.28 6.73
N GLY A 6 0.11 -1.67 7.10
CA GLY A 6 -0.13 -2.40 8.35
C GLY A 6 0.42 -3.83 8.37
N LYS A 7 0.86 -4.37 7.22
CA LYS A 7 1.35 -5.75 7.11
C LYS A 7 2.86 -5.87 7.31
N CYS A 8 3.63 -4.99 6.68
CA CYS A 8 5.09 -4.97 6.74
C CYS A 8 5.64 -3.73 7.47
N ASN A 9 4.77 -2.94 8.10
CA ASN A 9 5.09 -1.69 8.83
C ASN A 9 5.96 -0.70 8.04
N THR A 10 5.90 -0.75 6.72
CA THR A 10 6.67 0.11 5.81
C THR A 10 5.78 1.16 5.18
N ALA A 11 6.23 2.42 5.14
CA ALA A 11 5.59 3.51 4.41
C ALA A 11 5.76 3.37 2.89
N ALA A 12 5.07 2.39 2.31
CA ALA A 12 5.12 2.06 0.89
C ALA A 12 3.74 1.81 0.28
N VAL A 13 2.65 2.13 0.98
CA VAL A 13 1.29 2.07 0.43
C VAL A 13 1.05 3.28 -0.45
N VAL A 14 0.67 3.06 -1.69
CA VAL A 14 0.29 4.10 -2.64
C VAL A 14 -1.12 3.84 -3.14
N MET A 15 -1.88 4.90 -3.40
CA MET A 15 -3.15 4.78 -4.11
C MET A 15 -2.88 4.88 -5.61
N MET A 16 -3.08 3.77 -6.31
CA MET A 16 -3.00 3.70 -7.78
C MET A 16 -4.37 3.23 -8.28
N ASP A 17 -4.99 3.98 -9.19
CA ASP A 17 -6.30 3.64 -9.76
C ASP A 17 -7.42 3.41 -8.72
N GLY A 18 -7.34 4.13 -7.59
CA GLY A 18 -8.30 4.02 -6.48
C GLY A 18 -8.04 2.84 -5.54
N CYS A 19 -7.00 2.04 -5.76
CA CYS A 19 -6.65 0.89 -4.93
C CYS A 19 -5.36 1.13 -4.14
N MET A 20 -5.38 0.74 -2.86
CA MET A 20 -4.27 0.94 -1.92
C MET A 20 -3.27 -0.20 -2.08
N THR A 21 -2.15 0.04 -2.75
CA THR A 21 -1.14 -0.98 -3.04
C THR A 21 0.17 -0.70 -2.31
N CYS A 22 0.65 -1.66 -1.53
CA CYS A 22 1.96 -1.61 -0.91
C CYS A 22 3.03 -2.08 -1.90
N LEU A 23 3.89 -1.15 -2.32
CA LEU A 23 4.99 -1.45 -3.25
C LEU A 23 6.14 -2.26 -2.62
N ASN A 24 6.18 -2.37 -1.29
CA ASN A 24 7.24 -3.12 -0.59
C ASN A 24 6.92 -4.63 -0.49
N CYS A 25 5.66 -4.99 -0.24
CA CYS A 25 5.25 -6.39 -0.03
C CYS A 25 4.14 -6.86 -0.98
N GLY A 26 3.69 -6.01 -1.90
CA GLY A 26 2.60 -6.31 -2.83
C GLY A 26 1.21 -6.32 -2.20
N ASP A 27 1.04 -5.79 -0.97
CA ASP A 27 -0.26 -5.76 -0.27
C ASP A 27 -1.21 -4.76 -0.94
N SER A 28 -2.09 -5.24 -1.79
CA SER A 28 -3.09 -4.45 -2.50
C SER A 28 -4.47 -4.63 -1.89
N LYS A 29 -5.02 -3.58 -1.29
CA LYS A 29 -6.42 -3.45 -0.91
C LYS A 29 -7.17 -2.74 -2.04
N CYS A 30 -7.60 -3.52 -3.01
CA CYS A 30 -8.65 -3.18 -3.96
C CYS A 30 -9.91 -3.88 -3.46
N GLY A 31 -11.04 -3.16 -3.39
CA GLY A 31 -12.29 -3.62 -2.75
C GLY A 31 -12.77 -4.98 -3.23
#